data_AF-A0A2L2YZT7-F1
#
_entry.id   AF-A0A2L2YZT7-F1
#
_cell.length_a   1.000
_cell.length_b   1.000
_cell.length_c   1.000
_cell.angle_alpha   90.00
_cell.angle_beta   90.00
_cell.angle_gamma   90.00
#
_symmetry.space_group_name_H-M   'P 1'
#
loop_
_entity.id
_entity.type
_entity.pdbx_description
1 polymer ?
#
loop_
_entity_poly.entity_id
_entity_poly.type
_entity_poly.pdbx_seq_one_letter_code
_entity_poly.pdbx_strand_id
1 'polypeptide(L)'
;GKTKGYWVKNKEGNVLDVKWWNGLGAVLDVTNEEAAEWFKERLQMIQINFGIESFKFDAGEILWLDTDFYFHNSEANAQPNIYSQLYAEIAAEFGRNVEVRTGYKTQHLPILVRMFDKYSVWNYANGLQTLIPNTLNLSMLGYYFVLPDMVE
;
A
#
# COMPACT_ATOMS: atom_id res chain seq x y z
N GLY A 1 12.67 -11.07 -6.63
CA GLY A 1 12.49 -11.13 -5.18
C GLY A 1 13.14 -12.33 -4.53
N LYS A 2 12.67 -13.57 -4.79
CA LYS A 2 12.97 -14.74 -3.91
C LYS A 2 14.46 -15.03 -3.71
N THR A 3 15.22 -15.15 -4.79
CA THR A 3 16.68 -15.40 -4.72
C THR A 3 17.48 -14.24 -4.15
N LYS A 4 16.92 -13.03 -4.14
CA LYS A 4 17.54 -11.81 -3.60
C LYS A 4 17.14 -11.52 -2.15
N GLY A 5 16.21 -12.28 -1.57
CA GLY A 5 15.76 -12.06 -0.19
C GLY A 5 14.91 -10.81 0.01
N TYR A 6 14.19 -10.35 -1.02
CA TYR A 6 13.39 -9.11 -0.99
C TYR A 6 11.95 -9.28 -0.51
N TRP A 7 11.60 -10.45 0.01
CA TRP A 7 10.25 -10.71 0.52
C TRP A 7 10.23 -10.64 2.04
N VAL A 8 9.10 -10.20 2.60
CA VAL A 8 8.83 -10.28 4.04
C VAL A 8 9.00 -11.73 4.48
N LYS A 9 9.61 -11.91 5.63
CA LYS A 9 9.89 -13.23 6.18
C LYS A 9 8.96 -13.56 7.33
N ASN A 10 8.88 -14.83 7.69
CA ASN A 10 8.36 -15.23 8.98
C ASN A 10 9.47 -15.22 10.04
N LYS A 11 9.13 -15.47 11.31
CA LYS A 11 10.11 -15.53 12.42
C LYS A 11 11.17 -16.61 12.24
N GLU A 12 10.89 -17.67 11.47
CA GLU A 12 11.86 -18.71 11.12
C GLU A 12 12.82 -18.30 9.99
N GLY A 13 12.65 -17.10 9.40
CA GLY A 13 13.49 -16.56 8.34
C GLY A 13 13.12 -17.04 6.92
N ASN A 14 12.03 -17.80 6.78
CA ASN A 14 11.49 -18.21 5.49
C ASN A 14 10.62 -17.09 4.89
N VAL A 15 10.40 -17.11 3.58
CA VAL A 15 9.43 -16.19 2.94
C VAL A 15 8.06 -16.41 3.54
N LEU A 16 7.40 -15.32 3.95
CA LEU A 16 6.04 -15.38 4.48
C LEU A 16 5.05 -15.61 3.34
N ASP A 17 4.35 -16.72 3.40
CA ASP A 17 3.22 -17.00 2.50
C ASP A 17 1.98 -16.25 3.02
N VAL A 18 1.42 -15.37 2.20
CA VAL A 18 0.22 -14.59 2.53
C VAL A 18 -0.94 -15.07 1.67
N LYS A 19 -2.07 -15.37 2.30
CA LYS A 19 -3.30 -15.71 1.58
C LYS A 19 -3.96 -14.44 1.05
N TRP A 20 -4.13 -14.38 -0.26
CA TRP A 20 -4.82 -13.30 -0.97
C TRP A 20 -6.05 -13.82 -1.70
N TRP A 21 -6.76 -12.93 -2.40
CA TRP A 21 -8.00 -13.27 -3.10
C TRP A 21 -7.80 -14.33 -4.20
N ASN A 22 -6.60 -14.44 -4.78
CA ASN A 22 -6.27 -15.43 -5.83
C ASN A 22 -5.26 -16.50 -5.40
N GLY A 23 -5.20 -16.83 -4.11
CA GLY A 23 -4.31 -17.87 -3.58
C GLY A 23 -3.14 -17.32 -2.77
N LEU A 24 -2.03 -18.05 -2.74
CA LEU A 24 -0.86 -17.69 -1.94
C LEU A 24 0.05 -16.73 -2.71
N GLY A 25 0.47 -15.67 -2.04
CA GLY A 25 1.43 -14.70 -2.53
C GLY A 25 2.57 -14.46 -1.53
N ALA A 26 3.51 -13.62 -1.93
CA ALA A 26 4.57 -13.10 -1.06
C ALA A 26 4.53 -11.58 -1.08
N VAL A 27 4.91 -10.97 0.03
CA VAL A 27 4.87 -9.52 0.18
C VAL A 27 6.28 -8.95 0.00
N LEU A 28 6.41 -7.91 -0.82
CA LEU A 28 7.66 -7.17 -0.96
C LEU A 28 8.01 -6.50 0.36
N ASP A 29 9.22 -6.73 0.86
CA ASP A 29 9.70 -6.05 2.05
C ASP A 29 10.24 -4.67 1.69
N VAL A 30 9.35 -3.67 1.61
CA VAL A 30 9.74 -2.28 1.31
C VAL A 30 10.60 -1.63 2.40
N THR A 31 10.78 -2.29 3.54
CA THR A 31 11.67 -1.83 4.60
C THR A 31 13.15 -2.20 4.32
N ASN A 32 13.38 -3.06 3.33
CA ASN A 32 14.68 -3.32 2.75
C ASN A 32 14.90 -2.35 1.57
N GLU A 33 15.86 -1.44 1.69
CA GLU A 33 16.17 -0.43 0.67
C GLU A 33 16.49 -1.05 -0.70
N GLU A 34 17.21 -2.18 -0.73
CA GLU A 34 17.52 -2.87 -1.98
C GLU A 34 16.27 -3.48 -2.63
N ALA A 35 15.33 -3.96 -1.82
CA ALA A 35 14.06 -4.50 -2.30
C ALA A 35 13.15 -3.40 -2.86
N ALA A 36 13.10 -2.26 -2.15
CA ALA A 36 12.39 -1.06 -2.58
C ALA A 36 12.96 -0.56 -3.91
N GLU A 37 14.28 -0.38 -4.01
CA GLU A 37 14.92 0.09 -5.25
C GLU A 37 14.70 -0.90 -6.41
N TRP A 38 14.84 -2.20 -6.17
CA TRP A 38 14.57 -3.23 -7.17
C TRP A 38 13.13 -3.19 -7.72
N PHE A 39 12.17 -2.84 -6.88
CA PHE A 39 10.78 -2.67 -7.28
C PHE A 39 10.60 -1.35 -8.05
N LYS A 40 11.21 -0.27 -7.58
CA LYS A 40 11.14 1.04 -8.24
C LYS A 40 11.71 1.00 -9.66
N GLU A 41 12.89 0.42 -9.84
CA GLU A 41 13.52 0.22 -11.16
C GLU A 41 12.57 -0.50 -12.12
N ARG A 42 11.82 -1.51 -11.63
CA ARG A 42 10.87 -2.26 -12.47
C ARG A 42 9.69 -1.42 -12.91
N LEU A 43 9.13 -0.63 -12.01
CA LEU A 43 8.04 0.29 -12.35
C LEU A 43 8.51 1.36 -13.32
N GLN A 44 9.69 1.94 -13.12
CA GLN A 44 10.29 2.90 -14.04
C GLN A 44 10.49 2.31 -15.43
N MET A 45 10.99 1.07 -15.53
CA MET A 45 11.11 0.36 -16.81
C MET A 45 9.75 0.18 -17.50
N ILE A 46 8.67 -0.09 -16.74
CA ILE A 46 7.31 -0.17 -17.30
C ILE A 46 6.85 1.19 -17.83
N GLN A 47 7.08 2.28 -17.09
CA GLN A 47 6.75 3.64 -17.58
C GLN A 47 7.45 3.96 -18.89
N ILE A 48 8.76 3.72 -18.95
CA ILE A 48 9.58 4.05 -20.13
C ILE A 48 9.19 3.18 -21.32
N ASN A 49 9.01 1.88 -21.13
CA ASN A 49 8.79 0.95 -22.24
C ASN A 49 7.37 1.02 -22.83
N PHE A 50 6.38 1.37 -22.02
CA PHE A 50 4.97 1.33 -22.42
C PHE A 50 4.27 2.69 -22.37
N GLY A 51 4.97 3.75 -21.96
CA GLY A 51 4.39 5.09 -21.85
C GLY A 51 3.35 5.22 -20.73
N ILE A 52 3.48 4.46 -19.63
CA ILE A 52 2.54 4.54 -18.50
C ILE A 52 2.78 5.83 -17.71
N GLU A 53 1.76 6.69 -17.61
CA GLU A 53 1.87 7.98 -16.90
C GLU A 53 1.78 7.87 -15.38
N SER A 54 1.04 6.90 -14.84
CA SER A 54 0.82 6.74 -13.40
C SER A 54 0.44 5.31 -13.03
N PHE A 55 0.49 5.01 -11.73
CA PHE A 55 0.13 3.71 -11.18
C PHE A 55 -0.89 3.84 -10.06
N LYS A 56 -1.72 2.80 -9.93
CA LYS A 56 -2.49 2.50 -8.72
C LYS A 56 -1.67 1.55 -7.86
N PHE A 57 -1.28 2.00 -6.68
CA PHE A 57 -0.59 1.20 -5.67
C PHE A 57 -1.62 0.61 -4.72
N ASP A 58 -2.06 -0.61 -5.05
CA ASP A 58 -3.04 -1.33 -4.27
C ASP A 58 -2.41 -2.15 -3.13
N ALA A 59 -3.20 -2.40 -2.08
CA ALA A 59 -2.77 -2.99 -0.81
C ALA A 59 -1.80 -2.11 0.00
N GLY A 60 -0.77 -2.73 0.60
CA GLY A 60 0.19 -2.08 1.50
C GLY A 60 -0.24 -2.03 2.97
N GLU A 61 -1.44 -2.54 3.31
CA GLU A 61 -1.87 -2.65 4.70
C GLU A 61 -1.19 -3.82 5.41
N ILE A 62 -0.74 -3.57 6.64
CA ILE A 62 -0.22 -4.62 7.51
C ILE A 62 -1.27 -5.65 7.96
N LEU A 63 -2.56 -5.31 7.87
CA LEU A 63 -3.67 -6.17 8.33
C LEU A 63 -3.67 -7.54 7.65
N TRP A 64 -3.10 -7.61 6.45
CA TRP A 64 -3.04 -8.82 5.65
C TRP A 64 -1.80 -9.68 5.92
N LEU A 65 -0.90 -9.23 6.78
CA LEU A 65 0.24 -10.01 7.24
C LEU A 65 -0.17 -10.82 8.48
N ASP A 66 0.16 -12.11 8.49
CA ASP A 66 -0.10 -13.01 9.62
C ASP A 66 0.71 -12.61 10.88
N THR A 67 0.36 -13.08 12.08
CA THR A 67 1.00 -12.67 13.35
C THR A 67 2.49 -12.96 13.47
N ASP A 68 3.07 -13.72 12.54
CA ASP A 68 4.47 -14.15 12.56
C ASP A 68 5.34 -13.51 11.48
N PHE A 69 4.93 -12.36 10.91
CA PHE A 69 5.79 -11.60 10.00
C PHE A 69 7.04 -11.01 10.69
N TYR A 70 8.09 -10.82 9.89
CA TYR A 70 9.33 -10.17 10.28
C TYR A 70 9.90 -9.37 9.09
N PHE A 71 10.07 -8.06 9.30
CA PHE A 71 10.63 -7.12 8.33
C PHE A 71 12.16 -7.06 8.43
N HIS A 72 12.82 -6.61 7.36
CA HIS A 72 14.25 -6.34 7.34
C HIS A 72 14.64 -5.22 8.32
N ASN A 73 13.82 -4.17 8.40
CA ASN A 73 14.05 -3.04 9.30
C ASN A 73 13.52 -3.32 10.73
N SER A 74 14.37 -3.09 11.74
CA SER A 74 14.02 -3.33 13.16
C SER A 74 12.98 -2.36 13.71
N GLU A 75 12.96 -1.11 13.25
CA GLU A 75 11.95 -0.12 13.64
C GLU A 75 10.58 -0.52 13.10
N ALA A 76 10.51 -0.99 11.86
CA ALA A 76 9.27 -1.52 11.29
C ALA A 76 8.77 -2.76 12.04
N ASN A 77 9.66 -3.58 12.61
CA ASN A 77 9.24 -4.67 13.50
C ASN A 77 8.65 -4.17 14.83
N ALA A 78 9.17 -3.05 15.36
CA ALA A 78 8.63 -2.43 16.58
C ALA A 78 7.32 -1.65 16.32
N GLN A 79 7.20 -1.04 15.14
CA GLN A 79 6.04 -0.26 14.70
C GLN A 79 5.67 -0.65 13.26
N PRO A 80 4.86 -1.72 13.06
CA PRO A 80 4.55 -2.26 11.74
C PRO A 80 3.95 -1.28 10.74
N ASN A 81 3.23 -0.26 11.21
CA ASN A 81 2.67 0.78 10.33
C ASN A 81 3.73 1.58 9.54
N ILE A 82 5.01 1.54 9.96
CA ILE A 82 6.13 2.09 9.17
C ILE A 82 6.19 1.43 7.78
N TYR A 83 5.81 0.16 7.64
CA TYR A 83 5.68 -0.48 6.34
C TYR A 83 4.74 0.29 5.40
N SER A 84 3.53 0.62 5.87
CA SER A 84 2.55 1.38 5.07
C SER A 84 3.00 2.82 4.80
N GLN A 85 3.78 3.41 5.72
CA GLN A 85 4.43 4.71 5.48
C GLN A 85 5.42 4.63 4.31
N LEU A 86 6.40 3.74 4.39
CA LEU A 86 7.43 3.55 3.37
C LEU A 86 6.83 3.15 2.02
N TYR A 87 5.79 2.31 2.04
CA TYR A 87 5.06 1.92 0.82
C TYR A 87 4.44 3.14 0.11
N ALA A 88 3.80 4.04 0.86
CA ALA A 88 3.22 5.25 0.29
C ALA A 88 4.27 6.28 -0.15
N GLU A 89 5.39 6.38 0.58
CA GLU A 89 6.54 7.22 0.19
C GLU A 89 7.15 6.74 -1.14
N ILE A 90 7.33 5.43 -1.31
CA ILE A 90 7.76 4.83 -2.59
C ILE A 90 6.78 5.16 -3.71
N ALA A 91 5.47 5.02 -3.46
CA ALA A 91 4.45 5.35 -4.45
C ALA A 91 4.56 6.82 -4.89
N ALA A 92 4.76 7.75 -3.96
CA ALA A 92 4.87 9.17 -4.24
C ALA A 92 6.06 9.55 -5.14
N GLU A 93 7.11 8.73 -5.20
CA GLU A 93 8.22 8.94 -6.15
C GLU A 93 7.76 8.85 -7.62
N PHE A 94 6.64 8.18 -7.90
CA PHE A 94 6.08 8.03 -9.25
C PHE A 94 5.15 9.17 -9.67
N GLY A 95 5.08 10.23 -8.88
CA GLY A 95 4.42 11.48 -9.23
C GLY A 95 3.06 11.68 -8.56
N ARG A 96 2.50 12.88 -8.73
CA ARG A 96 1.30 13.32 -7.99
C ARG A 96 -0.01 12.61 -8.37
N ASN A 97 -0.02 11.90 -9.50
CA ASN A 97 -1.21 11.22 -10.00
C ASN A 97 -1.32 9.77 -9.50
N VAL A 98 -0.37 9.33 -8.67
CA VAL A 98 -0.43 8.00 -8.07
C VAL A 98 -1.51 7.93 -7.01
N GLU A 99 -2.04 6.74 -6.86
CA GLU A 99 -3.07 6.43 -5.90
C GLU A 99 -2.58 5.37 -4.92
N VAL A 100 -2.79 5.59 -3.62
CA VAL A 100 -2.55 4.60 -2.55
C VAL A 100 -3.83 4.37 -1.75
N ARG A 101 -4.04 3.15 -1.23
CA ARG A 101 -5.17 2.86 -0.30
C ARG A 101 -4.79 2.98 1.17
N THR A 102 -3.50 2.92 1.47
CA THR A 102 -2.98 2.89 2.84
C THR A 102 -2.04 4.06 3.10
N GLY A 103 -1.86 4.39 4.38
CA GLY A 103 -0.92 5.41 4.81
C GLY A 103 -0.78 5.49 6.32
N TYR A 104 0.40 5.86 6.78
CA TYR A 104 0.69 6.13 8.18
C TYR A 104 1.63 7.33 8.27
N LYS A 105 1.15 8.45 8.83
CA LYS A 105 1.89 9.73 8.89
C LYS A 105 2.30 10.29 7.51
N THR A 106 1.54 9.98 6.46
CA THR A 106 1.86 10.33 5.07
C THR A 106 1.06 11.52 4.52
N GLN A 107 0.44 12.32 5.40
CA GLN A 107 -0.36 13.49 5.02
C GLN A 107 0.39 14.54 4.20
N HIS A 108 1.72 14.57 4.35
CA HIS A 108 2.59 15.51 3.65
C HIS A 108 2.84 15.12 2.20
N LEU A 109 2.47 13.89 1.78
CA LEU A 109 2.66 13.42 0.42
C LEU A 109 1.61 14.02 -0.52
N PRO A 110 1.99 14.59 -1.67
CA PRO A 110 1.08 15.22 -2.61
C PRO A 110 0.47 14.19 -3.58
N ILE A 111 -0.14 13.13 -3.05
CA ILE A 111 -0.68 12.01 -3.81
C ILE A 111 -2.15 11.74 -3.48
N LEU A 112 -2.81 10.96 -4.32
CA LEU A 112 -4.20 10.59 -4.13
C LEU A 112 -4.33 9.46 -3.10
N VAL A 113 -5.18 9.64 -2.09
CA VAL A 113 -5.52 8.62 -1.10
C VAL A 113 -6.90 8.06 -1.42
N ARG A 114 -6.94 6.78 -1.77
CA ARG A 114 -8.18 6.07 -2.05
C ARG A 114 -8.79 5.51 -0.77
N MET A 115 -10.09 5.71 -0.62
CA MET A 115 -10.86 5.05 0.43
C MET A 115 -10.84 3.53 0.25
N PHE A 116 -10.97 2.81 1.36
CA PHE A 116 -11.22 1.37 1.29
C PHE A 116 -12.47 1.04 0.47
N ASP A 117 -12.44 -0.11 -0.18
CA ASP A 117 -13.43 -0.60 -1.13
C ASP A 117 -14.86 -0.43 -0.56
N LYS A 118 -15.79 -0.02 -1.43
CA LYS A 118 -17.19 0.29 -1.08
C LYS A 118 -18.11 -0.72 -1.75
N TYR A 119 -19.17 -1.11 -1.05
CA TYR A 119 -20.16 -2.03 -1.61
C TYR A 119 -21.14 -1.29 -2.53
N SER A 120 -21.65 -1.99 -3.55
CA SER A 120 -22.76 -1.61 -4.44
C SER A 120 -24.12 -1.45 -3.74
N VAL A 121 -24.17 -0.71 -2.63
CA VAL A 121 -25.40 -0.46 -1.86
C VAL A 121 -25.55 1.03 -1.53
N TRP A 122 -26.79 1.48 -1.39
CA TRP A 122 -27.10 2.90 -1.17
C TRP A 122 -27.08 3.32 0.31
N ASN A 123 -26.93 2.38 1.24
CA ASN A 123 -27.09 2.61 2.68
C ASN A 123 -25.75 2.76 3.42
N TYR A 124 -25.78 2.89 4.74
CA TYR A 124 -24.61 3.00 5.61
C TYR A 124 -23.80 1.71 5.81
N ALA A 125 -24.21 0.58 5.23
CA ALA A 125 -23.45 -0.68 5.31
C ALA A 125 -22.28 -0.68 4.32
N ASN A 126 -21.31 0.23 4.52
CA ASN A 126 -20.18 0.49 3.62
C ASN A 126 -20.58 0.86 2.17
N GLY A 127 -21.78 1.44 2.01
CA GLY A 127 -22.32 1.89 0.73
C GLY A 127 -22.14 3.39 0.48
N LEU A 128 -22.92 3.93 -0.47
CA LEU A 128 -22.80 5.32 -0.94
C LEU A 128 -22.90 6.36 0.19
N GLN A 129 -23.79 6.15 1.16
CA GLN A 129 -23.97 7.08 2.28
C GLN A 129 -22.71 7.23 3.15
N THR A 130 -21.76 6.30 3.07
CA THR A 130 -20.50 6.37 3.82
C THR A 130 -19.44 7.25 3.16
N LEU A 131 -19.61 7.69 1.90
CA LEU A 131 -18.59 8.46 1.19
C LEU A 131 -18.29 9.80 1.88
N ILE A 132 -19.32 10.63 2.09
CA ILE A 132 -19.16 11.95 2.72
C ILE A 132 -18.50 11.85 4.11
N PRO A 133 -19.00 11.04 5.06
CA PRO A 133 -18.37 10.95 6.37
C PRO A 133 -16.93 10.41 6.30
N ASN A 134 -16.62 9.50 5.37
CA ASN A 134 -15.25 9.01 5.19
C ASN A 134 -14.32 10.08 4.60
N THR A 135 -14.76 10.82 3.58
CA THR A 135 -13.99 11.95 3.01
C THR A 135 -13.69 12.98 4.09
N LEU A 136 -14.70 13.35 4.88
CA LEU A 136 -14.54 14.34 5.95
C LEU A 136 -13.58 13.84 7.03
N ASN A 137 -13.65 12.56 7.41
CA ASN A 137 -12.73 11.97 8.37
C ASN A 137 -11.28 12.04 7.85
N LEU A 138 -11.01 11.57 6.63
CA LEU A 138 -9.68 11.66 6.02
C LEU A 138 -9.19 13.11 5.89
N SER A 139 -10.07 14.04 5.53
CA SER A 139 -9.76 15.48 5.46
C SER A 139 -9.38 16.04 6.83
N MET A 140 -10.10 15.67 7.90
CA MET A 140 -9.77 16.08 9.27
C MET A 140 -8.45 15.49 9.75
N LEU A 141 -8.08 14.30 9.25
CA LEU A 141 -6.78 13.68 9.51
C LEU A 141 -5.63 14.26 8.67
N GLY A 142 -5.91 15.23 7.80
CA GLY A 142 -4.93 15.95 6.98
C GLY A 142 -4.72 15.38 5.58
N TYR A 143 -5.54 14.44 5.13
CA TYR A 143 -5.50 13.93 3.75
C TYR A 143 -6.47 14.71 2.87
N TYR A 144 -5.93 15.57 2.01
CA TYR A 144 -6.72 16.52 1.21
C TYR A 144 -7.19 15.95 -0.13
N PHE A 145 -6.43 15.02 -0.71
CA PHE A 145 -6.70 14.46 -2.03
C PHE A 145 -7.29 13.06 -1.90
N VAL A 146 -8.57 12.99 -1.52
CA VAL A 146 -9.26 11.72 -1.29
C VAL A 146 -10.11 11.36 -2.50
N LEU A 147 -10.00 10.12 -2.98
CA LEU A 147 -10.92 9.57 -3.97
C LEU A 147 -11.78 8.44 -3.36
N PRO A 148 -13.07 8.36 -3.70
CA PRO A 148 -13.85 7.17 -3.44
C PRO A 148 -13.37 6.05 -4.37
N ASP A 149 -13.28 4.82 -3.87
CA ASP A 149 -13.04 3.68 -4.75
C ASP A 149 -14.24 3.43 -5.67
N MET A 150 -13.97 2.79 -6.81
CA MET A 150 -15.03 2.29 -7.66
C MET A 150 -15.81 1.22 -6.90
N VAL A 151 -17.12 1.37 -6.97
CA VAL A 151 -18.13 0.52 -6.36
C VAL A 151 -17.99 -0.90 -6.94
N GLU A 152 -17.72 -1.90 -6.09
CA GLU A 152 -17.77 -3.34 -6.43
C GLU A 152 -19.12 -3.97 -6.07
#